data_AF-A0A973P6E0-F1
#
_entry.id   AF-A0A973P6E0-F1
#
_cell.length_a   1.000
_cell.length_b   1.000
_cell.length_c   1.000
_cell.angle_alpha   90.00
_cell.angle_beta   90.00
_cell.angle_gamma   90.00
#
_symmetry.space_group_name_H-M   'P 1'
#
loop_
_entity.id
_entity.type
_entity.pdbx_description
1 polymer ?
#
loop_
_entity_poly.entity_id
_entity_poly.type
_entity_poly.pdbx_seq_one_letter_code
_entity_poly.pdbx_strand_id
1 'polypeptide(L)'
;AELAIELPAQTRRPALRSCLDWTERRPHLAGTVGAALCGHAFAAGWIRRVGSTRAVLVTPDGRELLGARLGLSEAELIPDPR
;
A
#
# COMPACT_ATOMS: atom_id res chain seq x y z
N ALA A 1 -8.28 1.87 17.06
CA ALA A 1 -8.11 0.43 16.79
C ALA A 1 -7.07 0.26 15.69
N GLU A 2 -5.95 -0.40 16.00
CA GLU A 2 -4.86 -0.72 15.07
C GLU A 2 -5.38 -1.54 13.88
N LEU A 3 -4.70 -1.46 12.72
CA LEU A 3 -5.12 -2.11 11.46
C LEU A 3 -5.25 -3.65 11.52
N ALA A 4 -4.88 -4.27 12.66
CA ALA A 4 -4.90 -5.72 12.90
C ALA A 4 -4.22 -6.52 11.77
N ILE A 5 -3.14 -5.96 11.22
CA ILE A 5 -2.35 -6.61 10.17
C ILE A 5 -1.39 -7.59 10.84
N GLU A 6 -1.63 -8.88 10.64
CA GLU A 6 -0.72 -9.92 11.09
C GLU A 6 0.56 -9.91 10.26
N LEU A 7 1.70 -9.93 10.96
CA LEU A 7 3.01 -10.04 10.34
C LEU A 7 3.53 -11.47 10.50
N PRO A 8 4.17 -12.06 9.46
CA PRO A 8 4.77 -13.37 9.58
C PRO A 8 5.90 -13.35 10.63
N ALA A 9 5.92 -14.36 11.50
CA ALA A 9 6.99 -14.54 12.48
C ALA A 9 8.32 -14.86 11.77
N GLN A 10 9.39 -14.14 12.14
CA GLN A 10 10.79 -14.36 11.75
C GLN A 10 11.00 -14.78 10.28
N THR A 11 11.22 -13.80 9.41
CA THR A 11 11.65 -14.03 8.03
C THR A 11 13.07 -13.53 7.83
N ARG A 12 13.81 -14.07 6.84
CA ARG A 12 15.10 -13.49 6.40
C ARG A 12 14.94 -12.11 5.74
N ARG A 13 13.70 -11.69 5.40
CA ARG A 13 13.44 -10.40 4.77
C ARG A 13 13.38 -9.30 5.84
N PRO A 14 13.95 -8.12 5.59
CA PRO A 14 13.80 -6.97 6.48
C PRO A 14 12.33 -6.66 6.76
N ALA A 15 12.02 -6.29 8.00
CA ALA A 15 10.66 -5.90 8.39
C ALA A 15 10.21 -4.65 7.62
N LEU A 16 11.10 -3.66 7.58
CA LEU A 16 10.88 -2.39 6.90
C LEU A 16 12.14 -1.98 6.15
N ARG A 17 11.98 -1.50 4.92
CA ARG A 17 13.01 -0.76 4.21
C ARG A 17 12.38 0.21 3.21
N SER A 18 13.10 1.28 2.92
CA SER A 18 12.82 2.11 1.75
C SER A 18 13.32 1.39 0.49
N CYS A 19 12.50 1.35 -0.56
CA CYS A 19 12.86 0.79 -1.85
C CYS A 19 12.46 1.76 -2.96
N LEU A 20 13.32 1.98 -3.96
CA LEU A 20 13.00 2.85 -5.08
C LEU A 20 12.07 2.10 -6.05
N ASP A 21 10.90 2.67 -6.34
CA ASP A 21 10.10 2.26 -7.48
C ASP A 21 10.72 2.85 -8.75
N TRP A 22 11.15 1.99 -9.67
CA TRP A 22 11.79 2.43 -10.93
C TRP A 22 10.81 3.04 -11.93
N THR A 23 9.53 2.67 -11.86
CA THR A 23 8.47 3.20 -12.72
C THR A 23 8.08 4.60 -12.24
N GLU A 24 7.81 4.76 -10.94
CA GLU A 24 7.38 6.05 -10.38
C GLU A 24 8.55 6.96 -9.97
N ARG A 25 9.77 6.42 -9.90
CA ARG A 25 10.99 7.09 -9.37
C ARG A 25 10.79 7.65 -7.96
N ARG A 26 10.00 6.95 -7.15
CA ARG A 26 9.68 7.34 -5.77
C ARG A 26 10.06 6.23 -4.79
N PRO A 27 10.60 6.57 -3.61
CA PRO A 27 10.73 5.60 -2.54
C PRO A 27 9.36 5.06 -2.13
N HIS A 28 9.26 3.75 -1.93
CA HIS A 28 8.07 3.07 -1.43
C HIS A 28 8.41 2.20 -0.21
N LEU A 29 7.37 1.91 0.57
CA LEU A 29 7.45 1.03 1.71
C LEU A 29 7.65 -0.42 1.24
N ALA A 30 8.79 -1.01 1.56
CA ALA A 30 9.11 -2.40 1.27
C ALA A 30 9.47 -3.16 2.56
N GLY A 31 9.61 -4.48 2.43
CA GLY A 31 9.78 -5.38 3.58
C GLY A 31 8.49 -6.13 3.88
N THR A 32 8.51 -6.94 4.95
CA THR A 32 7.35 -7.75 5.33
C THR A 32 6.15 -6.90 5.73
N VAL A 33 6.37 -5.75 6.38
CA VAL A 33 5.30 -4.81 6.75
C VAL A 33 4.62 -4.23 5.52
N GLY A 34 5.39 -3.73 4.55
CA GLY A 34 4.82 -3.18 3.31
C GLY A 34 4.06 -4.23 2.51
N ALA A 35 4.55 -5.48 2.46
CA ALA A 35 3.85 -6.58 1.83
C ALA A 35 2.54 -6.95 2.54
N ALA A 36 2.56 -7.03 3.88
CA ALA A 36 1.37 -7.35 4.68
C ALA A 36 0.31 -6.25 4.58
N LEU A 37 0.71 -4.97 4.63
CA LEU A 37 -0.19 -3.84 4.42
C LEU A 37 -0.83 -3.87 3.02
N CYS A 38 -0.04 -4.14 1.98
CA CYS A 38 -0.55 -4.28 0.62
C CYS A 38 -1.57 -5.42 0.51
N GLY A 39 -1.24 -6.59 1.09
CA GLY A 39 -2.16 -7.73 1.15
C GLY A 39 -3.47 -7.42 1.88
N HIS A 40 -3.39 -6.74 3.03
CA HIS A 40 -4.57 -6.30 3.77
C HIS A 40 -5.40 -5.31 2.95
N ALA A 41 -4.78 -4.32 2.32
CA ALA A 41 -5.51 -3.32 1.52
C ALA A 41 -6.26 -3.96 0.33
N PHE A 42 -5.71 -5.02 -0.29
CA PHE A 42 -6.44 -5.82 -1.27
C PHE A 42 -7.59 -6.60 -0.64
N ALA A 43 -7.34 -7.31 0.47
CA ALA A 43 -8.35 -8.15 1.13
C ALA A 43 -9.53 -7.33 1.67
N ALA A 44 -9.27 -6.13 2.18
CA ALA A 44 -10.26 -5.18 2.68
C ALA A 44 -10.93 -4.35 1.58
N GLY A 45 -10.54 -4.51 0.31
CA GLY A 45 -11.14 -3.81 -0.82
C GLY A 45 -10.77 -2.32 -0.93
N TRP A 46 -9.69 -1.87 -0.26
CA TRP A 46 -9.22 -0.48 -0.33
C TRP A 46 -8.51 -0.17 -1.64
N ILE A 47 -7.91 -1.19 -2.24
CA ILE A 47 -7.27 -1.12 -3.55
C ILE A 47 -7.69 -2.29 -4.43
N ARG A 48 -7.70 -2.07 -5.75
CA ARG A 48 -7.95 -3.12 -6.75
C ARG A 48 -6.96 -3.02 -7.90
N ARG A 49 -6.65 -4.16 -8.55
CA ARG A 49 -5.77 -4.19 -9.71
C ARG A 49 -6.41 -3.54 -10.94
N VAL A 50 -5.56 -2.97 -11.80
CA VAL A 50 -5.96 -2.47 -13.13
C VAL A 50 -5.52 -3.46 -14.19
N GLY A 51 -6.49 -4.20 -14.75
CA GLY A 51 -6.24 -5.22 -15.76
C GLY A 51 -5.20 -6.24 -15.31
N SER A 52 -4.25 -6.57 -16.19
CA SER A 52 -3.14 -7.48 -15.94
C SER A 52 -1.85 -6.78 -15.47
N THR A 53 -1.89 -5.46 -15.24
CA THR A 53 -0.70 -4.68 -14.88
C THR A 53 -0.39 -4.75 -13.38
N ARG A 54 0.74 -4.16 -12.96
CA ARG A 54 1.08 -3.99 -11.54
C ARG A 54 0.40 -2.77 -10.90
N ALA A 55 -0.31 -1.96 -11.68
CA ALA A 55 -0.99 -0.78 -11.19
C ALA A 55 -2.24 -1.16 -10.36
N VAL A 56 -2.55 -0.30 -9.40
CA VAL A 56 -3.74 -0.41 -8.56
C VAL A 56 -4.51 0.90 -8.57
N LEU A 57 -5.82 0.82 -8.37
CA LEU A 57 -6.67 1.97 -8.08
C LEU A 57 -7.08 1.92 -6.63
N VAL A 58 -7.03 3.07 -5.96
CA VAL A 58 -7.63 3.25 -4.64
C VAL A 58 -9.14 3.42 -4.81
N THR A 59 -9.91 2.57 -4.14
CA THR A 59 -11.38 2.62 -4.15
C THR A 59 -11.89 3.81 -3.34
N PRO A 60 -13.16 4.24 -3.49
CA PRO A 60 -13.72 5.31 -2.67
C PRO A 60 -13.55 5.06 -1.16
N ASP A 61 -13.92 3.87 -0.69
CA ASP A 61 -13.74 3.45 0.71
C ASP A 61 -12.26 3.42 1.11
N GLY A 62 -11.40 2.97 0.19
CA GLY A 62 -9.96 3.00 0.38
C GLY A 62 -9.41 4.41 0.59
N ARG A 63 -9.95 5.42 -0.10
CA ARG A 63 -9.49 6.81 0.08
C ARG A 63 -9.77 7.33 1.48
N GLU A 64 -10.99 7.11 1.97
CA GLU A 64 -11.40 7.50 3.31
C GLU A 64 -10.55 6.78 4.37
N LEU A 65 -10.47 5.45 4.28
CA LEU A 65 -9.79 4.64 5.29
C LEU A 65 -8.27 4.84 5.27
N LEU A 66 -7.63 4.90 4.10
CA LEU A 66 -6.20 5.16 4.02
C LEU A 66 -5.86 6.58 4.50
N GLY A 67 -6.69 7.58 4.17
CA GLY A 67 -6.53 8.94 4.69
C GLY A 67 -6.66 8.98 6.21
N ALA A 68 -7.69 8.37 6.78
CA ALA A 68 -7.93 8.37 8.21
C ALA A 68 -6.89 7.55 9.02
N ARG A 69 -6.39 6.44 8.46
CA ARG A 69 -5.50 5.51 9.18
C ARG A 69 -4.03 5.79 8.99
N LEU A 70 -3.63 6.30 7.83
CA LEU A 70 -2.23 6.52 7.46
C LEU A 70 -1.90 8.01 7.27
N GLY A 71 -2.89 8.91 7.39
CA GLY A 71 -2.68 10.35 7.23
C GLY A 71 -2.37 10.77 5.79
N LEU A 72 -2.78 9.96 4.81
CA LEU A 72 -2.54 10.24 3.39
C LEU A 72 -3.53 11.25 2.84
N SER A 73 -3.02 12.21 2.06
CA SER A 73 -3.84 13.19 1.35
C SER A 73 -4.48 12.60 0.09
N GLU A 74 -5.51 13.27 -0.42
CA GLU A 74 -6.17 12.87 -1.67
C GLU A 74 -5.20 12.86 -2.87
N ALA A 75 -4.26 13.82 -2.92
CA ALA A 75 -3.24 13.88 -3.96
C ALA A 75 -2.24 12.71 -3.92
N GLU A 76 -2.02 12.11 -2.75
CA GLU A 76 -1.18 10.91 -2.61
C GLU A 76 -1.93 9.63 -2.99
N LEU A 77 -3.24 9.60 -2.74
CA LEU A 77 -4.11 8.46 -3.02
C LEU A 77 -4.59 8.40 -4.47
N ILE A 78 -4.60 9.55 -5.15
CA ILE A 78 -4.99 9.70 -6.55
C ILE A 78 -3.96 10.59 -7.24
N PRO A 79 -2.74 10.09 -7.45
CA PRO A 79 -1.73 10.85 -8.13
C PRO A 79 -2.16 11.10 -9.59
N ASP A 80 -1.83 12.27 -10.11
CA ASP A 80 -1.98 12.58 -11.53
C ASP A 80 -1.28 11.50 -12.37
N PRO A 81 -1.97 10.85 -13.34
CA PRO A 81 -1.38 9.87 -14.22
C PRO A 81 -0.31 10.52 -15.11
N ARG A 82 0.94 10.51 -14.63
CA ARG A 82 2.12 10.93 -15.39
C ARG A 82 2.52 9.92 -16.47
#